data_AF-A0AAE4CR50-F1
#
_entry.id   AF-A0AAE4CR50-F1
#
_cell.length_a   1.000
_cell.length_b   1.000
_cell.length_c   1.000
_cell.angle_alpha   90.00
_cell.angle_beta   90.00
_cell.angle_gamma   90.00
#
_symmetry.space_group_name_H-M   'P 1'
#
loop_
_entity.id
_entity.type
_entity.pdbx_description
1 polymer ?
#
loop_
_entity_poly.entity_id
_entity_poly.type
_entity_poly.pdbx_seq_one_letter_code
_entity_poly.pdbx_strand_id
1 'polypeptide(L)'
;MQPVPRATAVLRRPATVRLDPALPAIEDWDFWLRLTREHGYRFARLPEPTVVYHRVPQAGSMIGAVAEEAAAMADFSGLVRRVWARWPATTARSARFRLYSGIMYWQVLGCLATGHSPNPHYYLHSVQAIEHAWRNPDAETGLIEALTVTLHREDTDDQRVA
;
A
#
# COMPACT_ATOMS: atom_id res chain seq x y z
N MET A 1 -19.44 -9.90 16.36
CA MET A 1 -19.05 -9.10 15.18
C MET A 1 -18.08 -9.94 14.37
N GLN A 2 -18.47 -10.41 13.18
CA GLN A 2 -17.55 -11.18 12.32
C GLN A 2 -16.45 -10.24 11.79
N PRO A 3 -15.18 -10.65 11.75
CA PRO A 3 -14.13 -9.84 11.16
C PRO A 3 -14.43 -9.67 9.67
N VAL A 4 -14.49 -8.42 9.20
CA VAL A 4 -14.49 -8.11 7.77
C VAL A 4 -13.17 -8.61 7.19
N PRO A 5 -13.18 -9.38 6.08
CA PRO A 5 -11.94 -9.80 5.43
C PRO A 5 -11.09 -8.59 5.08
N ARG A 6 -9.80 -8.58 5.47
CA ARG A 6 -8.88 -7.47 5.18
C ARG A 6 -8.68 -7.27 3.67
N ALA A 7 -8.89 -8.33 2.89
CA ALA A 7 -9.00 -8.30 1.44
C ALA A 7 -10.06 -9.33 0.99
N THR A 8 -10.89 -8.97 0.00
CA THR A 8 -11.86 -9.89 -0.61
C THR A 8 -11.50 -10.09 -2.08
N ALA A 9 -11.38 -11.34 -2.51
CA ALA A 9 -11.12 -11.72 -3.89
C ALA A 9 -12.30 -12.55 -4.43
N VAL A 10 -12.90 -12.12 -5.54
CA VAL A 10 -13.85 -12.95 -6.29
C VAL A 10 -13.15 -13.47 -7.53
N LEU A 11 -12.98 -14.79 -7.62
CA LEU A 11 -12.28 -15.44 -8.72
C LEU A 11 -13.29 -16.18 -9.60
N ARG A 12 -13.24 -15.96 -10.92
CA ARG A 12 -14.11 -16.65 -11.89
C ARG A 12 -13.95 -18.18 -11.85
N ARG A 13 -12.76 -18.66 -11.50
CA ARG A 13 -12.45 -20.08 -11.29
C ARG A 13 -11.74 -20.25 -9.95
N PRO A 14 -12.00 -21.34 -9.21
CA PRO A 14 -11.32 -21.61 -7.95
C PRO A 14 -9.81 -21.73 -8.19
N ALA A 15 -9.02 -21.00 -7.40
CA ALA A 15 -7.57 -21.13 -7.36
C ALA A 15 -7.14 -22.01 -6.17
N THR A 16 -6.06 -22.76 -6.33
CA THR A 16 -5.42 -23.49 -5.22
C THR A 16 -4.49 -22.60 -4.38
N VAL A 17 -4.27 -21.34 -4.80
CA VAL A 17 -3.45 -20.37 -4.08
C VAL A 17 -4.00 -20.16 -2.66
N ARG A 18 -3.08 -20.07 -1.69
CA ARG A 18 -3.37 -19.75 -0.29
C ARG A 18 -2.52 -18.55 0.13
N LEU A 19 -3.01 -17.81 1.12
CA LEU A 19 -2.24 -16.76 1.78
C LEU A 19 -1.05 -17.39 2.51
N ASP A 20 0.14 -16.79 2.37
CA ASP A 20 1.34 -17.24 3.06
C ASP A 20 1.35 -16.68 4.50
N PRO A 21 1.20 -17.53 5.54
CA PRO A 21 1.16 -17.05 6.92
C PRO A 21 2.51 -16.45 7.39
N ALA A 22 3.61 -16.68 6.66
CA ALA A 22 4.91 -16.09 6.99
C ALA A 22 5.05 -14.62 6.54
N LEU A 23 4.03 -14.07 5.87
CA LEU A 23 3.98 -12.70 5.37
C LEU A 23 2.80 -11.91 5.98
N PRO A 24 2.73 -11.77 7.32
CA PRO A 24 1.65 -10.98 7.93
C PRO A 24 1.63 -9.55 7.37
N ALA A 25 0.44 -8.99 7.20
CA ALA A 25 0.17 -7.64 6.72
C ALA A 25 0.48 -7.37 5.23
N ILE A 26 1.11 -8.30 4.53
CA ILE A 26 1.36 -8.21 3.08
C ILE A 26 1.10 -9.54 2.36
N GLU A 27 0.35 -10.44 3.00
CA GLU A 27 0.02 -11.77 2.47
C GLU A 27 -0.76 -11.67 1.15
N ASP A 28 -1.50 -10.58 0.98
CA ASP A 28 -2.26 -10.25 -0.23
C ASP A 28 -1.33 -9.92 -1.41
N TRP A 29 -0.20 -9.26 -1.19
CA TRP A 29 0.77 -8.96 -2.26
C TRP A 29 1.34 -10.24 -2.88
N ASP A 30 1.77 -11.19 -2.04
CA ASP A 30 2.25 -12.51 -2.48
C ASP A 30 1.14 -13.29 -3.19
N PHE A 31 -0.07 -13.27 -2.64
CA PHE A 31 -1.25 -13.92 -3.23
C PHE A 31 -1.57 -13.42 -4.64
N TRP A 32 -1.61 -12.10 -4.85
CA TRP A 32 -1.88 -11.51 -6.17
C TRP A 32 -0.78 -11.84 -7.19
N LEU A 33 0.48 -11.86 -6.74
CA LEU A 33 1.62 -12.21 -7.60
C LEU A 33 1.61 -13.69 -8.00
N ARG A 34 1.28 -14.62 -7.09
CA ARG A 34 1.09 -16.04 -7.44
C ARG A 34 -0.03 -16.23 -8.45
N LEU A 35 -1.18 -15.61 -8.20
CA LEU A 35 -2.33 -15.72 -9.11
C LEU A 35 -1.95 -15.32 -10.54
N THR A 36 -1.21 -14.22 -10.71
CA THR A 36 -0.81 -13.73 -12.04
C THR A 36 0.35 -14.51 -12.65
N ARG A 37 1.42 -14.77 -11.87
CA ARG A 37 2.67 -15.32 -12.41
C ARG A 37 2.68 -16.84 -12.50
N GLU A 38 1.92 -17.53 -11.66
CA GLU A 38 1.93 -19.00 -11.59
C GLU A 38 0.62 -19.62 -12.09
N HIS A 39 -0.51 -18.91 -11.94
CA HIS A 39 -1.84 -19.46 -12.25
C HIS A 39 -2.55 -18.78 -13.43
N GLY A 40 -1.89 -17.85 -14.13
CA GLY A 40 -2.39 -17.23 -15.37
C GLY A 40 -3.60 -16.30 -15.19
N TYR A 41 -3.90 -15.86 -13.95
CA TYR A 41 -4.95 -14.88 -13.71
C TYR A 41 -4.56 -13.51 -14.27
N ARG A 42 -5.57 -12.75 -14.68
CA ARG A 42 -5.43 -11.35 -15.09
C ARG A 42 -6.39 -10.51 -14.27
N PHE A 43 -5.92 -9.36 -13.81
CA PHE A 43 -6.75 -8.39 -13.08
C PHE A 43 -7.17 -7.27 -14.01
N ALA A 44 -8.45 -6.90 -13.93
CA ALA A 44 -8.99 -5.73 -14.60
C ALA A 44 -9.68 -4.86 -13.54
N ARG A 45 -9.47 -3.55 -13.61
CA ARG A 45 -10.23 -2.59 -12.81
C ARG A 45 -11.63 -2.46 -13.42
N LEU A 46 -12.66 -2.57 -12.59
CA LEU A 46 -14.03 -2.27 -13.02
C LEU A 46 -14.17 -0.75 -13.23
N PRO A 47 -14.85 -0.31 -14.30
CA PRO A 47 -15.00 1.12 -14.60
C PRO A 47 -15.84 1.83 -13.54
N GLU A 48 -16.85 1.14 -13.00
CA GLU A 48 -17.74 1.64 -11.96
C GLU A 48 -17.61 0.77 -10.69
N PRO A 49 -17.38 1.38 -9.52
CA PRO A 49 -17.38 0.66 -8.26
C PRO A 49 -18.79 0.16 -7.96
N THR A 50 -18.94 -1.14 -7.75
CA THR A 50 -20.23 -1.75 -7.41
C THR A 50 -20.55 -1.67 -5.91
N VAL A 51 -19.55 -1.39 -5.09
CA VAL A 51 -19.66 -1.21 -3.63
C VAL A 51 -18.65 -0.15 -3.20
N VAL A 52 -19.09 0.79 -2.36
CA VAL A 52 -18.21 1.77 -1.70
C VAL A 52 -18.16 1.42 -0.22
N TYR A 53 -16.95 1.15 0.28
CA TYR A 53 -16.71 0.93 1.69
C TYR A 53 -16.34 2.25 2.35
N HIS A 54 -17.02 2.62 3.42
CA HIS A 54 -16.65 3.75 4.25
C HIS A 54 -15.80 3.27 5.42
N ARG A 55 -14.71 4.00 5.71
CA ARG A 55 -13.90 3.77 6.91
C ARG A 55 -14.78 4.05 8.13
N VAL A 56 -14.76 3.14 9.11
CA VAL A 56 -15.32 3.42 10.44
C VAL A 56 -14.31 4.32 11.16
N PRO A 57 -14.67 5.52 11.65
CA PRO A 57 -13.71 6.47 12.22
C PRO A 57 -12.81 5.89 13.32
N GLN A 58 -13.34 4.99 14.13
CA GLN A 58 -12.62 4.33 15.23
C GLN A 58 -11.82 3.09 14.80
N ALA A 59 -11.94 2.66 13.54
CA ALA A 59 -11.15 1.56 13.00
C ALA A 59 -9.79 2.10 12.51
N GLY A 60 -8.73 1.73 13.23
CA GLY A 60 -7.35 1.97 12.79
C GLY A 60 -7.07 1.27 11.46
N SER A 61 -6.28 1.91 10.60
CA SER A 61 -5.74 1.22 9.43
C SER A 61 -4.55 0.35 9.88
N MET A 62 -4.37 -0.81 9.26
CA MET A 62 -3.23 -1.69 9.58
C MET A 62 -1.89 -0.96 9.39
N ILE A 63 -1.78 -0.17 8.33
CA ILE A 63 -0.58 0.63 8.08
C ILE A 63 -0.45 1.81 9.04
N GLY A 64 -1.56 2.39 9.50
CA GLY A 64 -1.58 3.41 10.55
C GLY A 64 -1.02 2.86 11.86
N ALA A 65 -1.46 1.67 12.28
CA ALA A 65 -0.93 1.00 13.47
C ALA A 65 0.58 0.67 13.34
N VAL A 66 1.04 0.29 12.15
CA VAL A 66 2.47 0.10 11.87
C VAL A 66 3.24 1.43 11.89
N ALA A 67 2.59 2.51 11.47
CA ALA A 67 3.16 3.84 11.39
C ALA A 67 3.02 4.64 12.71
N GLU A 68 2.75 3.97 13.83
CA GLU A 68 2.80 4.54 15.19
C GLU A 68 4.14 4.25 15.88
N GLU A 69 4.87 3.21 15.45
CA GLU A 69 6.11 2.78 16.09
C GLU A 69 7.19 2.46 15.05
N ALA A 70 8.38 3.04 15.23
CA ALA A 70 9.50 2.85 14.30
C ALA A 70 9.93 1.38 14.16
N ALA A 71 9.86 0.60 15.24
CA ALA A 71 10.17 -0.84 15.22
C ALA A 71 9.18 -1.61 14.34
N ALA A 72 7.88 -1.36 14.47
CA ALA A 72 6.85 -1.97 13.64
C ALA A 72 7.02 -1.61 12.16
N MET A 73 7.36 -0.35 11.84
CA MET A 73 7.65 0.08 10.47
C MET A 73 8.92 -0.58 9.90
N ALA A 74 9.95 -0.81 10.73
CA ALA A 74 11.14 -1.54 10.32
C ALA A 74 10.83 -3.02 9.98
N ASP A 75 10.01 -3.68 10.81
CA ASP A 75 9.56 -5.06 10.57
C ASP A 75 8.71 -5.16 9.28
N PHE A 76 7.80 -4.21 9.09
CA PHE A 76 7.03 -4.08 7.85
C PHE A 76 7.92 -3.89 6.62
N SER A 77 8.95 -3.05 6.73
CA SER A 77 9.94 -2.88 5.65
C SER A 77 10.70 -4.18 5.35
N GLY A 78 10.98 -4.99 6.38
CA GLY A 78 11.55 -6.34 6.22
C GLY A 78 10.61 -7.30 5.48
N LEU A 79 9.31 -7.24 5.74
CA LEU A 79 8.28 -7.99 5.02
C LEU A 79 8.26 -7.58 3.53
N VAL A 80 8.20 -6.28 3.23
CA VAL A 80 8.19 -5.76 1.85
C VAL A 80 9.41 -6.25 1.07
N ARG A 81 10.60 -6.19 1.69
CA ARG A 81 11.84 -6.72 1.09
C ARG A 81 11.77 -8.21 0.78
N ARG A 82 11.17 -9.02 1.65
CA ARG A 82 10.96 -10.47 1.39
C ARG A 82 10.08 -10.71 0.18
N VAL A 83 8.97 -9.98 0.05
CA VAL A 83 8.09 -10.08 -1.14
C VAL A 83 8.82 -9.64 -2.41
N TRP A 84 9.58 -8.55 -2.37
CA TRP A 84 10.32 -8.09 -3.55
C TRP A 84 11.46 -9.03 -3.97
N ALA A 85 12.12 -9.68 -3.00
CA ALA A 85 13.15 -10.69 -3.27
C ALA A 85 12.53 -11.96 -3.89
N ARG A 86 11.39 -12.42 -3.35
CA ARG A 86 10.65 -13.57 -3.89
C ARG A 86 10.09 -13.30 -5.29
N TRP A 87 9.65 -12.07 -5.53
CA TRP A 87 9.03 -11.66 -6.80
C TRP A 87 9.80 -10.51 -7.43
N PRO A 88 10.95 -10.74 -8.09
CA PRO A 88 11.70 -9.68 -8.74
C PRO A 88 10.87 -8.92 -9.76
N ALA A 89 11.15 -7.62 -9.87
CA ALA A 89 10.57 -6.76 -10.90
C ALA A 89 10.96 -7.29 -12.29
N THR A 90 10.00 -7.30 -13.22
CA THR A 90 10.18 -7.86 -14.56
C THR A 90 10.53 -6.80 -15.61
N THR A 91 10.37 -5.52 -15.26
CA THR A 91 10.68 -4.38 -16.13
C THR A 91 11.39 -3.29 -15.34
N ALA A 92 12.23 -2.49 -16.01
CA ALA A 92 12.89 -1.33 -15.41
C ALA A 92 11.87 -0.36 -14.81
N ARG A 93 10.72 -0.17 -15.47
CA ARG A 93 9.61 0.66 -14.95
C ARG A 93 9.05 0.12 -13.64
N SER A 94 8.74 -1.18 -13.57
CA SER A 94 8.26 -1.79 -12.33
C SER A 94 9.28 -1.75 -11.19
N ALA A 95 10.57 -1.90 -11.52
CA ALA A 95 11.65 -1.77 -10.54
C ALA A 95 11.71 -0.35 -9.97
N ARG A 96 11.67 0.66 -10.85
CA ARG A 96 11.66 2.08 -10.47
C ARG A 96 10.46 2.44 -9.60
N PHE A 97 9.27 1.96 -9.93
CA PHE A 97 8.07 2.24 -9.14
C PHE A 97 8.06 1.56 -7.76
N ARG A 98 8.70 0.39 -7.62
CA ARG A 98 8.95 -0.19 -6.29
C ARG A 98 9.89 0.69 -5.44
N LEU A 99 10.87 1.36 -6.07
CA LEU A 99 11.73 2.29 -5.34
C LEU A 99 10.94 3.47 -4.76
N TYR A 100 9.94 4.01 -5.46
CA TYR A 100 9.07 5.05 -4.89
C TYR A 100 8.27 4.57 -3.66
N SER A 101 7.77 3.32 -3.69
CA SER A 101 7.18 2.72 -2.48
C SER A 101 8.19 2.58 -1.35
N GLY A 102 9.44 2.21 -1.67
CA GLY A 102 10.54 2.14 -0.71
C GLY A 102 10.89 3.50 -0.11
N ILE A 103 10.93 4.55 -0.92
CA ILE A 103 11.15 5.94 -0.49
C ILE A 103 10.04 6.38 0.47
N MET A 104 8.78 6.12 0.14
CA MET A 104 7.64 6.39 1.02
C MET A 104 7.83 5.74 2.40
N TYR A 105 8.15 4.43 2.47
CA TYR A 105 8.36 3.76 3.76
C TYR A 105 9.58 4.30 4.52
N TRP A 106 10.66 4.63 3.81
CA TRP A 106 11.86 5.22 4.43
C TRP A 106 11.58 6.60 5.03
N GLN A 107 10.80 7.44 4.34
CA GLN A 107 10.42 8.76 4.84
C GLN A 107 9.55 8.64 6.11
N VAL A 108 8.61 7.69 6.15
CA VAL A 108 7.79 7.44 7.35
C VAL A 108 8.66 6.96 8.52
N LEU A 109 9.58 6.02 8.26
CA LEU A 109 10.51 5.55 9.28
C LEU A 109 11.36 6.71 9.84
N GLY A 110 11.84 7.61 8.96
CA GLY A 110 12.57 8.81 9.37
C GLY A 110 11.72 9.76 10.22
N CYS A 111 10.47 10.00 9.83
CA CYS A 111 9.51 10.79 10.61
C CYS A 111 9.37 10.24 12.04
N LEU A 112 9.10 8.94 12.15
CA LEU A 112 8.93 8.25 13.43
C LEU A 112 10.21 8.24 14.27
N ALA A 113 11.36 8.00 13.66
CA ALA A 113 12.66 7.99 14.34
C ALA A 113 13.02 9.37 14.91
N THR A 114 12.47 10.45 14.37
CA THR A 114 12.63 11.83 14.88
C THR A 114 11.56 12.25 15.89
N GLY A 115 10.65 11.34 16.29
CA GLY A 115 9.59 11.61 17.25
C GLY A 115 8.37 12.33 16.68
N HIS A 116 8.24 12.41 15.35
CA HIS A 116 7.06 12.97 14.68
C HIS A 116 6.12 11.86 14.22
N SER A 117 4.82 12.15 14.26
CA SER A 117 3.81 11.26 13.68
C SER A 117 3.55 11.62 12.21
N PRO A 118 3.44 10.64 11.31
CA PRO A 118 3.05 10.89 9.93
C PRO A 118 1.57 11.31 9.84
N ASN A 119 1.19 11.97 8.74
CA ASN A 119 -0.24 12.17 8.41
C ASN A 119 -0.97 10.82 8.46
N PRO A 120 -2.10 10.68 9.19
CA PRO A 120 -2.84 9.42 9.31
C PRO A 120 -3.34 8.83 7.97
N HIS A 121 -3.41 9.65 6.92
CA HIS A 121 -3.80 9.32 5.56
C HIS A 121 -2.62 9.25 4.57
N TYR A 122 -1.37 9.34 5.05
CA TYR A 122 -0.18 9.37 4.20
C TYR A 122 -0.16 8.22 3.19
N TYR A 123 -0.55 7.00 3.60
CA TYR A 123 -0.50 5.83 2.74
C TYR A 123 -1.45 5.94 1.54
N LEU A 124 -2.68 6.38 1.79
CA LEU A 124 -3.67 6.58 0.73
C LEU A 124 -3.17 7.61 -0.27
N HIS A 125 -2.78 8.79 0.21
CA HIS A 125 -2.33 9.89 -0.63
C HIS A 125 -1.06 9.51 -1.40
N SER A 126 -0.14 8.77 -0.78
CA SER A 126 1.10 8.30 -1.42
C SER A 126 0.82 7.26 -2.51
N VAL A 127 -0.06 6.30 -2.27
CA VAL A 127 -0.46 5.31 -3.28
C VAL A 127 -1.17 6.00 -4.45
N GLN A 128 -2.00 7.02 -4.19
CA GLN A 128 -2.63 7.83 -5.24
C GLN A 128 -1.59 8.61 -6.06
N ALA A 129 -0.60 9.23 -5.42
CA ALA A 129 0.48 9.92 -6.13
C ALA A 129 1.30 8.96 -7.03
N ILE A 130 1.64 7.78 -6.50
CA ILE A 130 2.35 6.74 -7.26
C ILE A 130 1.49 6.23 -8.42
N GLU A 131 0.19 5.99 -8.20
CA GLU A 131 -0.73 5.53 -9.26
C GLU A 131 -0.91 6.59 -10.35
N HIS A 132 -1.01 7.86 -9.97
CA HIS A 132 -1.08 8.97 -10.90
C HIS A 132 0.19 9.07 -11.76
N ALA A 133 1.37 9.02 -11.17
CA ALA A 133 2.64 9.01 -11.90
C ALA A 133 2.81 7.74 -12.78
N TRP A 134 2.25 6.60 -12.34
CA TRP A 134 2.23 5.39 -13.16
C TRP A 134 1.41 5.58 -14.43
N ARG A 135 0.32 6.35 -14.39
CA ARG A 135 -0.51 6.63 -15.57
C ARG A 135 0.04 7.80 -16.40
N ASN A 136 0.62 8.80 -15.74
CA ASN A 136 1.04 10.07 -16.33
C ASN A 136 2.55 10.28 -16.10
N PRO A 137 3.41 9.96 -17.09
CA PRO A 137 4.86 10.06 -16.94
C PRO A 137 5.39 11.44 -16.52
N ASP A 138 4.72 12.52 -16.95
CA ASP A 138 5.13 13.88 -16.60
C ASP A 138 5.07 14.14 -15.08
N ALA A 139 4.17 13.47 -14.37
CA ALA A 139 4.03 13.57 -12.93
C ALA A 139 5.12 12.79 -12.16
N GLU A 140 5.91 11.94 -12.82
CA GLU A 140 6.99 11.17 -12.19
C GLU A 140 8.12 12.09 -11.70
N THR A 141 8.39 13.19 -12.42
CA THR A 141 9.47 14.14 -12.12
C THR A 141 9.38 14.74 -10.71
N GLY A 142 8.15 15.03 -10.24
CA GLY A 142 7.88 15.59 -8.91
C GLY A 142 7.46 14.58 -7.85
N LEU A 143 7.51 13.27 -8.15
CA LEU A 143 6.88 12.26 -7.30
C LEU A 143 7.51 12.16 -5.90
N ILE A 144 8.84 12.29 -5.77
CA ILE A 144 9.51 12.22 -4.45
C ILE A 144 9.08 13.39 -3.56
N GLU A 145 8.95 14.58 -4.13
CA GLU A 145 8.46 15.76 -3.41
C GLU A 145 6.99 15.57 -3.02
N ALA A 146 6.15 15.07 -3.94
CA ALA A 146 4.77 14.73 -3.65
C ALA A 146 4.64 13.73 -2.49
N LEU A 147 5.47 12.67 -2.45
CA LEU A 147 5.51 11.70 -1.35
C LEU A 147 5.95 12.32 -0.01
N THR A 148 6.84 13.32 -0.05
CA THR A 148 7.19 14.08 1.15
C THR A 148 6.00 14.92 1.64
N VAL A 149 5.27 15.54 0.73
CA VAL A 149 4.09 16.34 1.07
C VAL A 149 2.99 15.46 1.67
N THR A 150 2.73 14.27 1.13
CA THR A 150 1.70 13.36 1.67
C THR A 150 2.00 12.91 3.10
N LEU A 151 3.27 12.89 3.50
CA LEU A 151 3.70 12.55 4.85
C LEU A 151 3.37 13.63 5.88
N HIS A 152 3.44 14.90 5.49
CA HIS A 152 3.39 16.04 6.41
C HIS A 152 2.12 16.89 6.29
N ARG A 153 1.36 16.76 5.19
CA ARG A 153 0.15 17.55 4.96
C ARG A 153 -0.85 17.32 6.09
N GLU A 154 -1.37 18.38 6.69
CA GLU A 154 -2.55 18.27 7.57
C GLU A 154 -3.79 18.10 6.68
N ASP A 155 -4.61 17.10 6.95
CA ASP A 155 -5.85 16.88 6.21
C ASP A 155 -6.86 17.97 6.57
N THR A 156 -6.99 18.98 5.72
CA THR A 156 -7.97 20.07 5.85
C THR A 156 -9.43 19.62 5.73
N ASP A 157 -9.69 18.37 5.32
CA ASP A 157 -11.06 17.85 5.12
C ASP A 157 -11.73 17.31 6.39
N ASP A 158 -10.98 17.00 7.46
CA ASP A 158 -11.58 16.53 8.73
C ASP A 158 -12.28 17.66 9.51
N GLN A 159 -12.06 18.94 9.16
CA GLN A 159 -12.76 20.07 9.78
C GLN A 159 -14.21 20.26 9.29
N ARG A 160 -14.67 19.51 8.28
CA ARG A 160 -16.02 19.69 7.70
C ARG A 160 -17.09 18.76 8.25
N VAL A 161 -16.77 17.90 9.22
CA VAL A 161 -17.73 16.93 9.81
C VAL A 161 -17.73 16.97 11.34
N ALA A 162 -17.54 18.16 11.92
CA ALA A 162 -17.80 18.43 13.34
C ALA A 162 -19.15 19.14 13.50
#